data_AF-A0A1B6GHM1-F1
#
_entry.id   AF-A0A1B6GHM1-F1
#
_cell.length_a   1.000
_cell.length_b   1.000
_cell.length_c   1.000
_cell.angle_alpha   90.00
_cell.angle_beta   90.00
_cell.angle_gamma   90.00
#
_symmetry.space_group_name_H-M   'P 1'
#
loop_
_entity.id
_entity.type
_entity.pdbx_description
1 polymer ?
#
loop_
_entity_poly.entity_id
_entity_poly.type
_entity_poly.pdbx_seq_one_letter_code
_entity_poly.pdbx_strand_id
1 'polypeptide(L)'
;MVSSWTLFFVILCFVSAQKLVQGDMIATLSKKIQGELNIFEKEIPKSPGNEECKEGARIHAEMLKKEVDECMNTKESDLKAKCQKELNKSPGVIKTLTEILLDGCKIQ
;
A
#
# COMPACT_ATOMS: atom_id res chain seq x y z
N MET A 1 -39.78 27.64 6.31
CA MET A 1 -38.43 28.17 6.03
C MET A 1 -37.42 27.24 6.69
N VAL A 2 -36.82 26.31 5.92
CA VAL A 2 -35.73 25.47 6.43
C VAL A 2 -34.53 26.40 6.56
N SER A 3 -34.18 26.73 7.80
CA SER A 3 -33.10 27.66 8.12
C SER A 3 -31.83 27.25 7.37
N SER A 4 -31.28 28.17 6.57
CA SER A 4 -30.07 28.00 5.73
C SER A 4 -28.90 27.32 6.46
N TRP A 5 -28.87 27.41 7.79
CA TRP A 5 -27.93 26.75 8.68
C TRP A 5 -28.01 25.22 8.71
N THR A 6 -29.19 24.60 8.64
CA THR A 6 -29.31 23.13 8.74
C THR A 6 -28.75 22.42 7.50
N LEU A 7 -28.86 23.04 6.32
CA LEU A 7 -28.25 22.53 5.09
C LEU A 7 -26.72 22.52 5.15
N PHE A 8 -26.11 23.57 5.75
CA PHE A 8 -24.66 23.66 5.90
C PHE A 8 -24.08 22.57 6.80
N PHE A 9 -24.76 22.26 7.92
CA PHE A 9 -24.34 21.18 8.82
C PHE A 9 -24.45 19.78 8.16
N VAL A 10 -25.49 19.53 7.36
CA VAL A 10 -25.66 18.25 6.67
C VAL A 10 -24.57 18.04 5.61
N ILE A 11 -24.20 19.08 4.87
CA ILE A 11 -23.12 19.03 3.86
C ILE A 11 -21.76 18.82 4.54
N LEU A 12 -21.47 19.52 5.64
CA LEU A 12 -20.24 19.34 6.43
C LEU A 12 -20.10 17.91 6.99
N CYS A 13 -21.19 17.32 7.46
CA CYS A 13 -21.21 15.92 7.91
C CYS A 13 -20.94 14.94 6.76
N PHE A 14 -21.52 15.17 5.57
CA PHE A 14 -21.30 14.32 4.40
C PHE A 14 -19.84 14.36 3.91
N VAL A 15 -19.22 15.54 3.86
CA VAL A 15 -17.81 15.71 3.44
C VAL A 15 -16.86 15.07 4.46
N SER A 16 -17.18 15.12 5.75
CA SER A 16 -16.38 14.49 6.80
C SER A 16 -16.45 12.95 6.74
N ALA A 17 -17.63 12.39 6.46
CA ALA A 17 -17.82 10.94 6.32
C ALA A 17 -17.07 10.38 5.11
N GLN A 18 -17.07 11.08 3.97
CA GLN A 18 -16.32 10.64 2.78
C GLN A 18 -14.80 10.61 3.02
N LYS A 19 -14.24 11.57 3.77
CA LYS A 19 -12.82 11.57 4.14
C LYS A 19 -12.44 10.42 5.09
N LEU A 20 -13.34 10.01 5.97
CA LEU A 20 -13.13 8.88 6.88
C LEU A 20 -13.12 7.55 6.13
N VAL A 21 -14.09 7.29 5.25
CA VAL A 21 -14.17 6.04 4.48
C VAL A 21 -12.97 5.87 3.55
N GLN A 22 -12.48 6.95 2.93
CA GLN A 22 -11.31 6.89 2.05
C GLN A 22 -9.99 6.71 2.82
N GLY A 23 -9.89 7.31 4.01
CA GLY A 23 -8.75 7.08 4.92
C GLY A 23 -8.67 5.65 5.43
N ASP A 24 -9.83 5.05 5.71
CA ASP A 24 -9.92 3.67 6.22
C ASP A 24 -9.51 2.62 5.17
N MET A 25 -9.83 2.88 3.89
CA MET A 25 -9.45 1.98 2.80
C MET A 25 -7.94 2.00 2.51
N ILE A 26 -7.30 3.18 2.54
CA ILE A 26 -5.84 3.29 2.41
C ILE A 26 -5.16 2.61 3.60
N ALA A 27 -5.60 2.87 4.83
CA ALA A 27 -5.04 2.24 6.02
C ALA A 27 -5.15 0.70 5.99
N THR A 28 -6.29 0.17 5.51
CA THR A 28 -6.51 -1.26 5.35
C THR A 28 -5.57 -1.88 4.30
N LEU A 29 -5.44 -1.24 3.14
CA LEU A 29 -4.53 -1.69 2.08
C LEU A 29 -3.07 -1.65 2.52
N SER A 30 -2.65 -0.55 3.15
CA SER A 30 -1.30 -0.39 3.68
C SER A 30 -0.96 -1.49 4.70
N LYS A 31 -1.87 -1.82 5.62
CA LYS A 31 -1.69 -2.93 6.56
C LYS A 31 -1.55 -4.29 5.84
N LYS A 32 -2.35 -4.53 4.81
CA LYS A 32 -2.26 -5.78 4.02
C LYS A 32 -0.90 -5.89 3.34
N ILE A 33 -0.45 -4.82 2.69
CA ILE A 33 0.82 -4.76 1.97
C ILE A 33 2.00 -4.91 2.93
N GLN A 34 1.96 -4.25 4.10
CA GLN A 34 2.95 -4.45 5.17
C GLN A 34 2.98 -5.91 5.66
N GLY A 35 1.82 -6.57 5.75
CA GLY A 35 1.73 -7.98 6.09
C GLY A 35 2.42 -8.87 5.04
N GLU A 36 2.16 -8.63 3.76
CA GLU A 36 2.78 -9.38 2.67
C GLU A 36 4.28 -9.09 2.52
N LEU A 37 4.71 -7.84 2.71
CA LEU A 37 6.12 -7.46 2.77
C LEU A 37 6.86 -8.17 3.90
N ASN A 38 6.26 -8.25 5.09
CA ASN A 38 6.85 -8.98 6.22
C ASN A 38 7.00 -10.48 5.92
N ILE A 39 6.11 -11.07 5.11
CA ILE A 39 6.25 -12.45 4.65
C ILE A 39 7.41 -12.52 3.64
N PHE A 40 7.42 -11.66 2.64
CA PHE A 40 8.48 -11.59 1.63
C PHE A 40 9.88 -11.44 2.24
N GLU A 41 10.06 -10.51 3.18
CA GLU A 41 11.32 -10.29 3.91
C GLU A 41 11.80 -11.55 4.64
N LYS A 42 10.89 -12.37 5.17
CA LYS A 42 11.21 -13.64 5.84
C LYS A 42 11.59 -14.76 4.86
N GLU A 43 11.17 -14.66 3.61
CA GLU A 43 11.51 -15.62 2.56
C GLU A 43 12.87 -15.30 1.90
N ILE A 44 13.34 -14.05 1.93
CA ILE A 44 14.66 -13.63 1.40
C ILE A 44 15.82 -14.54 1.89
N PRO A 45 16.02 -14.78 3.20
CA PRO A 45 17.11 -15.63 3.66
C PRO A 45 16.93 -17.11 3.27
N LYS A 46 15.71 -17.54 2.93
CA LYS A 46 15.41 -18.93 2.51
C LYS A 46 15.53 -19.13 1.01
N SER A 47 15.66 -18.04 0.24
CA SER A 47 15.82 -18.10 -1.21
C SER A 47 17.06 -18.90 -1.61
N PRO A 48 16.95 -19.81 -2.61
CA PRO A 48 18.10 -20.46 -3.20
C PRO A 48 18.89 -19.54 -4.15
N GLY A 49 18.47 -18.29 -4.34
CA GLY A 49 19.16 -17.28 -5.14
C GLY A 49 20.51 -16.84 -4.55
N ASN A 50 21.34 -16.20 -5.39
CA ASN A 50 22.60 -15.62 -4.96
C ASN A 50 22.39 -14.36 -4.09
N GLU A 51 23.46 -13.88 -3.46
CA GLU A 51 23.40 -12.70 -2.59
C GLU A 51 22.97 -11.42 -3.35
N GLU A 52 23.34 -11.29 -4.63
CA GLU A 52 22.87 -10.18 -5.47
C GLU A 52 21.35 -10.18 -5.62
N CYS A 53 20.73 -11.35 -5.81
CA CYS A 53 19.28 -11.43 -5.86
C CYS A 53 18.65 -11.09 -4.52
N LYS A 54 19.15 -11.67 -3.42
CA LYS A 54 18.61 -11.40 -2.09
C LYS A 54 18.68 -9.93 -1.74
N GLU A 55 19.77 -9.27 -2.12
CA GLU A 55 19.93 -7.82 -1.91
C GLU A 55 18.99 -7.01 -2.81
N GLY A 56 18.85 -7.36 -4.10
CA GLY A 56 17.88 -6.72 -4.98
C GLY A 56 16.44 -6.84 -4.48
N ALA A 57 16.06 -8.02 -3.97
CA ALA A 57 14.78 -8.27 -3.33
C ALA A 57 14.59 -7.41 -2.08
N ARG A 58 15.62 -7.30 -1.23
CA ARG A 58 15.60 -6.45 -0.03
C ARG A 58 15.41 -4.98 -0.38
N ILE A 59 16.15 -4.48 -1.38
CA ILE A 59 16.01 -3.10 -1.86
C ILE A 59 14.59 -2.85 -2.39
N HIS A 60 14.01 -3.78 -3.15
CA HIS A 60 12.62 -3.67 -3.61
C HIS A 60 11.61 -3.66 -2.46
N ALA A 61 11.80 -4.51 -1.43
CA ALA A 61 10.95 -4.50 -0.24
C ALA A 61 10.99 -3.15 0.48
N GLU A 62 12.19 -2.61 0.69
CA GLU A 62 12.40 -1.31 1.35
C GLU A 62 11.77 -0.15 0.56
N MET A 63 11.89 -0.15 -0.77
CA MET A 63 11.25 0.85 -1.64
C MET A 63 9.72 0.79 -1.51
N LEU A 64 9.13 -0.40 -1.60
CA LEU A 64 7.69 -0.57 -1.53
C LEU A 64 7.14 -0.16 -0.15
N LYS A 65 7.88 -0.46 0.93
CA LYS A 65 7.53 -0.02 2.28
C LYS A 65 7.52 1.49 2.40
N LYS A 66 8.52 2.16 1.83
CA LYS A 66 8.59 3.63 1.78
C LYS A 66 7.41 4.23 1.02
N GLU A 67 7.04 3.66 -0.14
CA GLU A 67 5.87 4.10 -0.91
C GLU A 67 4.57 3.96 -0.11
N VAL A 68 4.39 2.84 0.61
CA VAL A 68 3.22 2.63 1.48
C VAL A 68 3.14 3.69 2.58
N ASP A 69 4.26 4.00 3.23
CA ASP A 69 4.33 5.01 4.29
C ASP A 69 4.08 6.42 3.75
N GLU A 70 4.62 6.77 2.58
CA GLU A 70 4.35 8.04 1.90
C GLU A 70 2.85 8.17 1.55
N CYS A 71 2.26 7.08 1.05
CA CYS A 71 0.84 7.02 0.74
C CYS A 71 -0.07 7.14 1.96
N MET A 72 0.34 6.62 3.12
CA MET A 72 -0.39 6.80 4.38
C MET A 72 -0.32 8.25 4.90
N ASN A 73 0.82 8.90 4.72
CA ASN A 73 1.08 10.21 5.29
C ASN A 73 0.69 11.38 4.37
N THR A 74 0.37 11.11 3.09
CA THR A 74 -0.01 12.16 2.15
C THR A 74 -1.35 12.82 2.51
N LYS A 75 -1.35 14.15 2.49
CA LYS A 75 -2.54 14.99 2.75
C LYS A 75 -3.21 15.47 1.47
N GLU A 76 -2.57 15.30 0.32
CA GLU A 76 -3.11 15.68 -0.98
C GLU A 76 -4.12 14.63 -1.48
N SER A 77 -5.33 15.07 -1.81
CA SER A 77 -6.41 14.19 -2.28
C SER A 77 -6.07 13.45 -3.56
N ASP A 78 -5.38 14.12 -4.48
CA ASP A 78 -5.05 13.57 -5.80
C ASP A 78 -3.93 12.52 -5.70
N LEU A 79 -2.96 12.75 -4.80
CA LEU A 79 -1.96 11.75 -4.45
C LEU A 79 -2.57 10.58 -3.70
N LYS A 80 -3.54 10.80 -2.79
CA LYS A 80 -4.26 9.71 -2.11
C LYS A 80 -4.96 8.77 -3.08
N ALA A 81 -5.65 9.30 -4.09
CA ALA A 81 -6.37 8.48 -5.06
C ALA A 81 -5.41 7.65 -5.93
N LYS A 82 -4.27 8.26 -6.35
CA LYS A 82 -3.21 7.54 -7.07
C LYS A 82 -2.58 6.45 -6.20
N CYS A 83 -2.23 6.79 -4.97
CA CYS A 83 -1.71 5.85 -3.98
C CYS A 83 -2.65 4.66 -3.78
N GLN A 84 -3.94 4.90 -3.56
CA GLN A 84 -4.91 3.83 -3.40
C GLN A 84 -4.96 2.88 -4.61
N LYS A 85 -4.83 3.42 -5.83
CA LYS A 85 -4.80 2.62 -7.05
C LYS A 85 -3.55 1.75 -7.15
N GLU A 86 -2.38 2.30 -6.80
CA GLU A 86 -1.12 1.54 -6.82
C GLU A 86 -1.06 0.51 -5.67
N LEU A 87 -1.46 0.89 -4.46
CA LEU A 87 -1.57 -0.01 -3.30
C LEU A 87 -2.49 -1.20 -3.59
N ASN A 88 -3.57 -1.02 -4.37
CA ASN A 88 -4.43 -2.13 -4.76
C ASN A 88 -3.73 -3.18 -5.65
N LYS A 89 -2.67 -2.81 -6.38
CA LYS A 89 -1.90 -3.72 -7.23
C LYS A 89 -0.73 -4.35 -6.48
N SER A 90 -0.18 -3.67 -5.49
CA SER A 90 1.02 -4.09 -4.74
C SER A 90 0.94 -5.51 -4.19
N PRO A 91 -0.21 -6.03 -3.68
CA PRO A 91 -0.28 -7.43 -3.22
C PRO A 91 0.05 -8.46 -4.31
N GLY A 92 -0.44 -8.25 -5.53
CA GLY A 92 -0.12 -9.13 -6.65
C GLY A 92 1.36 -9.10 -7.00
N VAL A 93 1.95 -7.90 -6.97
CA VAL A 93 3.39 -7.70 -7.25
C VAL A 93 4.25 -8.37 -6.18
N ILE A 94 3.94 -8.19 -4.89
CA ILE A 94 4.70 -8.83 -3.79
C ILE A 94 4.62 -10.35 -3.91
N LYS A 95 3.44 -10.90 -4.24
CA LYS A 95 3.29 -12.34 -4.43
C LYS A 95 4.18 -12.86 -5.56
N THR A 96 4.16 -12.19 -6.72
CA THR A 96 5.04 -12.56 -7.85
C THR A 96 6.52 -12.43 -7.50
N LEU A 97 6.93 -11.37 -6.80
CA LEU A 97 8.31 -11.22 -6.32
C LEU A 97 8.69 -12.34 -5.35
N THR A 98 7.76 -12.76 -4.48
CA THR A 98 7.96 -13.89 -3.56
C THR A 98 8.14 -15.19 -4.32
N GLU A 99 7.32 -15.44 -5.36
CA GLU A 99 7.44 -16.62 -6.22
C GLU A 99 8.78 -16.64 -6.96
N ILE A 100 9.19 -15.51 -7.57
CA ILE A 100 10.49 -15.36 -8.24
C ILE A 100 11.64 -15.63 -7.25
N LEU A 101 11.55 -15.08 -6.05
CA LEU A 101 12.55 -15.25 -5.01
C LEU A 101 12.65 -16.71 -4.55
N LEU A 102 11.52 -17.40 -4.36
CA LEU A 102 11.47 -18.82 -4.00
C LEU A 102 12.02 -19.72 -5.11
N ASP A 103 11.82 -19.34 -6.37
CA ASP A 103 12.39 -20.03 -7.54
C ASP A 103 13.89 -19.75 -7.75
N GLY A 104 14.52 -18.99 -6.83
CA GLY A 104 15.94 -18.66 -6.88
C GLY A 104 16.26 -17.54 -7.86
N CYS A 105 15.29 -16.67 -8.13
CA CYS A 105 15.44 -15.50 -8.98
C CYS A 105 15.76 -15.82 -10.43
N LYS A 106 15.22 -16.95 -10.89
CA LYS A 106 15.20 -17.26 -12.31
C LYS A 106 14.30 -16.23 -12.99
N ILE A 107 14.92 -15.20 -13.55
CA ILE A 107 14.25 -14.27 -14.46
C ILE A 107 13.70 -15.14 -15.59
N GLN A 108 12.37 -15.20 -15.71
CA GLN A 108 11.72 -15.77 -16.89
C GLN A 108 11.90 -14.86 -18.09
#